data_AF-A0A6M3JVF1-F1
#
_entry.id   AF-A0A6M3JVF1-F1
#
_cell.length_a   1.000
_cell.length_b   1.000
_cell.length_c   1.000
_cell.angle_alpha   90.00
_cell.angle_beta   90.00
_cell.angle_gamma   90.00
#
_symmetry.space_group_name_H-M   'P 1'
#
loop_
_entity.id
_entity.type
_entity.pdbx_description
1 polymer ?
#
loop_
_entity_poly.entity_id
_entity_poly.type
_entity_poly.pdbx_seq_one_letter_code
_entity_poly.pdbx_strand_id
1 'polypeptide(L)'
;MAVVSWDITIGGNVYRGSASYTEHTKQLVAVATGTSDSGLNFGGVTTATVVLVNSDQNISVDINASAETAKSVLANRPLLLTGTAATAIYVTNASGSTANITFEIWGA
;
A
#
# COMPACT_ATOMS: atom_id res chain seq x y z
N MET A 1 -5.50 2.86 12.06
CA MET A 1 -6.05 1.73 12.83
C MET A 1 -7.54 1.94 12.88
N ALA A 2 -8.30 1.09 12.20
CA ALA A 2 -9.75 1.21 12.20
C ALA A 2 -10.32 0.53 13.46
N VAL A 3 -11.35 1.14 14.03
CA VAL A 3 -12.00 0.67 15.26
C VAL A 3 -13.46 0.43 14.97
N VAL A 4 -13.92 -0.79 15.21
CA VAL A 4 -15.35 -1.09 15.28
C VAL A 4 -15.75 -1.00 16.74
N SER A 5 -16.73 -0.15 17.03
CA SER A 5 -17.35 -0.03 18.34
C SER A 5 -18.79 -0.53 18.28
N TRP A 6 -19.24 -1.20 19.33
CA TRP A 6 -20.61 -1.68 19.45
C TRP A 6 -21.13 -1.50 20.86
N ASP A 7 -22.43 -1.21 20.95
CA ASP A 7 -23.18 -1.14 22.19
C ASP A 7 -24.19 -2.29 22.21
N ILE A 8 -24.19 -3.11 23.27
CA ILE A 8 -25.16 -4.18 23.50
C ILE A 8 -25.98 -3.80 24.73
N THR A 9 -27.30 -3.74 24.59
CA THR A 9 -28.19 -3.48 25.74
C THR A 9 -28.77 -4.79 26.27
N ILE A 10 -28.54 -5.11 27.55
CA ILE A 10 -29.08 -6.31 28.22
C ILE A 10 -29.72 -5.89 29.54
N GLY A 11 -31.02 -6.13 29.69
CA GLY A 11 -31.77 -5.81 30.92
C GLY A 11 -31.73 -4.33 31.30
N GLY A 12 -31.67 -3.42 30.32
CA GLY A 12 -31.56 -1.98 30.54
C GLY A 12 -30.14 -1.45 30.80
N ASN A 13 -29.14 -2.34 30.91
CA ASN A 13 -27.73 -1.96 31.01
C ASN A 13 -27.09 -1.92 29.60
N VAL A 14 -26.26 -0.91 29.34
CA VAL A 14 -25.50 -0.79 28.07
C VAL A 14 -24.06 -1.26 28.30
N TYR A 15 -23.65 -2.26 27.52
CA TYR A 15 -22.29 -2.80 27.47
C TYR A 15 -21.62 -2.30 26.21
N ARG A 16 -20.46 -1.66 26.35
CA ARG A 16 -19.70 -1.12 25.22
C ARG A 16 -18.49 -2.00 24.96
N GLY A 17 -18.32 -2.41 23.72
CA GLY A 17 -17.15 -3.11 23.25
C GLY A 17 -16.53 -2.40 22.05
N SER A 18 -15.23 -2.60 21.87
CA SER A 18 -14.54 -2.19 20.67
C SER A 18 -13.47 -3.20 20.28
N ALA A 19 -13.20 -3.28 18.98
CA ALA A 19 -12.11 -4.05 18.42
C ALA A 19 -11.36 -3.22 17.38
N SER A 20 -10.03 -3.33 17.40
CA SER A 20 -9.14 -2.74 16.41
C SER A 20 -8.87 -3.73 15.29
N TYR A 21 -8.75 -3.25 14.06
CA TYR A 21 -8.20 -4.05 12.96
C TYR A 21 -7.25 -3.22 12.11
N THR A 22 -6.32 -3.93 11.47
CA THR A 22 -5.41 -3.35 10.48
C THR A 22 -6.12 -3.34 9.13
N GLU A 23 -6.26 -2.16 8.53
CA GLU A 23 -6.78 -2.05 7.18
C GLU A 23 -5.79 -2.68 6.19
N HIS A 24 -6.30 -3.42 5.21
CA HIS A 24 -5.50 -4.05 4.19
C HIS A 24 -6.10 -3.78 2.82
N THR A 25 -5.27 -3.42 1.86
CA THR A 25 -5.68 -3.31 0.45
C THR A 25 -4.74 -4.06 -0.45
N LYS A 26 -5.29 -4.57 -1.55
CA LYS A 26 -4.54 -5.17 -2.66
C LYS A 26 -4.99 -4.56 -3.96
N GLN A 27 -4.04 -4.09 -4.76
CA GLN A 27 -4.33 -3.44 -6.04
C GLN A 27 -3.41 -3.96 -7.15
N LEU A 28 -3.95 -4.04 -8.37
CA LEU A 28 -3.20 -4.29 -9.59
C LEU A 28 -3.25 -3.03 -10.45
N VAL A 29 -2.09 -2.54 -10.87
CA VAL A 29 -1.96 -1.34 -11.70
C VAL A 29 -1.03 -1.64 -12.88
N ALA A 30 -1.40 -1.17 -14.06
CA ALA A 30 -0.55 -1.20 -15.24
C ALA A 30 0.13 0.17 -15.42
N VAL A 31 1.47 0.18 -15.51
CA VAL A 31 2.27 1.40 -15.70
C VAL A 31 2.99 1.33 -17.04
N ALA A 32 2.70 2.27 -17.94
CA ALA A 32 3.31 2.34 -19.25
C ALA A 32 4.83 2.57 -19.17
N THR A 33 5.56 2.24 -20.24
CA THR A 33 7.00 2.53 -20.29
C THR A 33 7.27 4.02 -20.45
N GLY A 34 8.33 4.51 -19.81
CA GLY A 34 8.74 5.92 -19.91
C GLY A 34 7.84 6.90 -19.16
N THR A 35 6.83 6.40 -18.45
CA THR A 35 6.03 7.22 -17.53
C THR A 35 6.58 7.08 -16.12
N SER A 36 6.87 8.21 -15.50
CA SER A 36 7.04 8.35 -14.06
C SER A 36 5.82 9.09 -13.48
N ASP A 37 5.58 8.93 -12.19
CA ASP A 37 4.87 9.94 -11.37
C ASP A 37 3.33 9.93 -11.34
N SER A 38 2.67 8.77 -11.43
CA SER A 38 1.32 8.66 -10.85
C SER A 38 1.43 8.07 -9.44
N GLY A 39 1.24 8.91 -8.42
CA GLY A 39 1.13 8.43 -7.03
C GLY A 39 -0.04 7.46 -6.94
N LEU A 40 0.26 6.20 -6.64
CA LEU A 40 -0.75 5.15 -6.51
C LEU A 40 -1.42 5.29 -5.15
N ASN A 41 -2.75 5.36 -5.17
CA ASN A 41 -3.53 5.45 -3.95
C ASN A 41 -3.49 4.11 -3.20
N PHE A 42 -3.66 4.15 -1.87
CA PHE A 42 -3.68 2.94 -1.05
C PHE A 42 -5.11 2.46 -0.77
N GLY A 43 -6.05 2.74 -1.67
CA GLY A 43 -7.40 2.16 -1.64
C GLY A 43 -8.17 2.33 -0.33
N GLY A 44 -7.95 3.44 0.38
CA GLY A 44 -8.58 3.73 1.69
C GLY A 44 -7.63 3.67 2.88
N VAL A 45 -6.46 3.04 2.76
CA VAL A 45 -5.44 3.04 3.82
C VAL A 45 -4.74 4.39 3.84
N THR A 46 -4.95 5.18 4.90
CA THR A 46 -4.38 6.54 5.00
C THR A 46 -2.87 6.55 5.21
N THR A 47 -2.37 5.56 5.97
CA THR A 47 -0.94 5.40 6.24
C THR A 47 -0.63 3.92 6.38
N ALA A 48 0.27 3.44 5.53
CA ALA A 48 0.75 2.07 5.54
C ALA A 48 2.01 1.92 6.39
N THR A 49 2.11 0.81 7.11
CA THR A 49 3.29 0.40 7.89
C THR A 49 4.06 -0.72 7.21
N VAL A 50 3.37 -1.47 6.34
CA VAL A 50 3.91 -2.52 5.49
C VAL A 50 3.41 -2.31 4.07
N VAL A 51 4.33 -2.37 3.10
CA VAL A 51 4.06 -2.31 1.67
C VAL A 51 4.81 -3.46 1.01
N LEU A 52 4.07 -4.30 0.29
CA LEU A 52 4.63 -5.33 -0.58
C LEU A 52 4.37 -4.94 -2.03
N VAL A 53 5.44 -4.91 -2.83
CA VAL A 53 5.38 -4.58 -4.25
C VAL A 53 5.87 -5.76 -5.07
N ASN A 54 5.10 -6.20 -6.05
CA ASN A 54 5.54 -7.18 -7.03
C ASN A 54 5.26 -6.68 -8.45
N SER A 55 6.18 -6.92 -9.38
CA SER A 55 6.11 -6.44 -10.76
C SER A 55 6.59 -7.52 -11.72
N ASP A 56 5.97 -7.62 -12.89
CA ASP A 56 6.45 -8.48 -13.98
C ASP A 56 7.65 -7.89 -14.74
N GLN A 57 7.92 -6.59 -14.56
CA GLN A 57 9.06 -5.86 -15.13
C GLN A 57 9.97 -5.27 -14.05
N ASN A 58 11.21 -4.94 -14.42
CA ASN A 58 12.10 -4.15 -13.58
C ASN A 58 11.56 -2.72 -13.46
N ILE A 59 11.31 -2.27 -12.23
CA ILE A 59 10.81 -0.93 -11.93
C ILE A 59 11.58 -0.32 -10.75
N SER A 60 11.45 0.98 -10.58
CA SER A 60 11.86 1.66 -9.35
C SER A 60 10.61 2.17 -8.63
N VAL A 61 10.60 2.05 -7.31
CA VAL A 61 9.51 2.55 -6.47
C VAL A 61 10.03 3.52 -5.43
N ASP A 62 9.27 4.59 -5.22
CA ASP A 62 9.53 5.60 -4.21
C ASP A 62 8.35 5.69 -3.24
N ILE A 63 8.65 6.00 -1.98
CA ILE A 63 7.65 6.16 -0.93
C ILE A 63 7.55 7.66 -0.61
N ASN A 64 6.35 8.21 -0.70
CA ASN A 64 6.07 9.62 -0.40
C ASN A 64 6.86 10.63 -1.27
N ALA A 65 7.17 10.27 -2.53
CA ALA A 65 7.86 11.10 -3.52
C ALA A 65 9.26 11.59 -3.11
N SER A 66 10.00 10.80 -2.31
CA SER A 66 11.36 11.13 -1.90
C SER A 66 12.38 10.48 -2.84
N ALA A 67 12.55 11.06 -4.04
CA ALA A 67 13.39 10.55 -5.15
C ALA A 67 14.80 10.05 -4.75
N GLU A 68 15.35 10.55 -3.65
CA GLU A 68 16.62 10.13 -3.03
C GLU A 68 16.57 8.68 -2.47
N THR A 69 15.39 8.07 -2.35
CA THR A 69 15.19 6.79 -1.65
C THR A 69 14.64 5.67 -2.53
N ALA A 70 14.52 5.91 -3.83
CA ALA A 70 13.98 4.97 -4.80
C ALA A 70 14.61 3.57 -4.65
N LYS A 71 13.75 2.56 -4.52
CA LYS A 71 14.12 1.15 -4.38
C LYS A 71 13.85 0.42 -5.68
N SER A 72 14.80 -0.39 -6.13
CA SER A 72 14.61 -1.25 -7.29
C SER A 72 13.75 -2.46 -6.94
N VAL A 73 12.70 -2.69 -7.73
CA VAL A 73 11.92 -3.93 -7.72
C VAL A 73 12.31 -4.68 -8.99
N LEU A 74 12.93 -5.85 -8.81
CA LEU A 74 13.31 -6.70 -9.93
C LEU A 74 12.09 -7.48 -10.41
N ALA A 75 12.04 -7.76 -11.71
CA ALA A 75 10.98 -8.54 -12.33
C ALA A 75 10.78 -9.88 -11.59
N ASN A 76 9.52 -10.16 -11.24
CA ASN A 76 9.06 -11.35 -10.51
C ASN A 76 9.74 -11.58 -9.16
N ARG A 77 10.24 -10.51 -8.54
CA ARG A 77 10.87 -10.54 -7.20
C ARG A 77 10.20 -9.52 -6.30
N PRO A 78 9.31 -9.96 -5.40
CA PRO A 78 8.61 -9.05 -4.51
C PRO A 78 9.59 -8.26 -3.63
N LEU A 79 9.30 -6.98 -3.43
CA LEU A 79 9.98 -6.09 -2.50
C LEU A 79 9.06 -5.82 -1.31
N LEU A 80 9.54 -6.13 -0.11
CA LEU A 80 8.86 -5.82 1.14
C LEU A 80 9.49 -4.58 1.78
N LEU A 81 8.65 -3.60 2.10
CA LEU A 81 9.01 -2.36 2.77
C LEU A 81 8.25 -2.29 4.09
N THR A 82 8.97 -2.19 5.20
CA THR A 82 8.40 -2.17 6.56
C THR A 82 8.96 -1.00 7.36
N GLY A 83 8.18 -0.45 8.28
CA GLY A 83 8.65 0.54 9.26
C GLY A 83 8.74 1.97 8.72
N THR A 84 8.31 2.21 7.48
CA THR A 84 8.13 3.56 6.92
C THR A 84 6.63 3.86 6.86
N ALA A 85 6.22 5.01 7.40
CA ALA A 85 4.86 5.51 7.22
C ALA A 85 4.67 5.97 5.77
N ALA A 86 4.12 5.09 4.93
CA ALA A 86 3.86 5.39 3.53
C ALA A 86 2.44 5.93 3.38
N THR A 87 2.25 6.96 2.57
CA THR A 87 0.94 7.51 2.19
C THR A 87 0.68 7.40 0.69
N ALA A 88 1.74 7.26 -0.11
CA ALA A 88 1.67 6.98 -1.53
C ALA A 88 2.92 6.23 -2.00
N ILE A 89 2.76 5.43 -3.06
CA ILE A 89 3.86 4.80 -3.80
C ILE A 89 3.93 5.45 -5.17
N TYR A 90 5.13 5.81 -5.57
CA TYR A 90 5.44 6.34 -6.88
C TYR A 90 6.24 5.31 -7.64
N VAL A 91 5.87 5.07 -8.89
CA VAL A 91 6.50 4.05 -9.73
C VAL A 91 7.15 4.72 -10.92
N THR A 92 8.37 4.28 -11.22
CA THR A 92 9.06 4.57 -12.47
C THR A 92 9.30 3.28 -13.23
N ASN A 93 8.73 3.18 -14.44
CA ASN A 93 8.92 2.03 -15.33
C ASN A 93 9.83 2.40 -16.52
N ALA A 94 11.08 1.95 -16.45
CA ALA A 94 12.09 2.12 -17.50
C ALA A 94 12.40 0.81 -18.26
N SER A 95 11.54 -0.21 -18.15
CA SER A 95 11.81 -1.56 -18.67
C SER A 95 11.69 -1.72 -20.19
N GLY A 96 11.13 -0.73 -20.90
CA GLY A 96 10.86 -0.82 -22.34
C GLY A 96 9.56 -1.55 -22.69
N SER A 97 8.77 -1.98 -21.71
CA SER A 97 7.41 -2.51 -21.87
C SER A 97 6.48 -1.98 -20.76
N THR A 98 5.17 -2.16 -20.89
CA THR A 98 4.22 -1.88 -19.79
C THR A 98 4.47 -2.86 -18.64
N ALA A 99 4.51 -2.35 -17.40
CA ALA A 99 4.67 -3.15 -16.19
C ALA A 99 3.32 -3.37 -15.49
N ASN A 100 3.00 -4.61 -15.15
CA ASN A 100 1.88 -4.96 -14.29
C ASN A 100 2.38 -5.12 -12.85
N ILE A 101 1.85 -4.28 -11.96
CA ILE A 101 2.37 -4.15 -10.60
C ILE A 101 1.26 -4.42 -9.61
N THR A 102 1.51 -5.35 -8.71
CA THR A 102 0.64 -5.66 -7.58
C THR A 102 1.19 -5.01 -6.32
N PHE A 103 0.34 -4.27 -5.61
CA PHE A 103 0.63 -3.70 -4.31
C PHE A 103 -0.25 -4.35 -3.26
N GLU A 104 0.34 -4.78 -2.17
CA GLU A 104 -0.37 -5.17 -0.95
C GLU A 104 0.08 -4.24 0.18
N ILE A 105 -0.89 -3.68 0.89
CA ILE A 105 -0.65 -2.56 1.80
C ILE A 105 -1.40 -2.85 3.09
N TRP A 106 -0.69 -2.76 4.21
CA TRP A 106 -1.26 -2.90 5.54
C TRP A 106 -1.11 -1.58 6.29
N GLY A 107 -2.23 -1.07 6.79
CA GLY A 107 -2.31 0.14 7.59
C GLY A 107 -1.61 0.00 8.95
N ALA A 108 -1.49 1.12 9.66
CA ALA A 108 -1.39 1.08 11.12
C ALA A 108 -2.77 0.81 11.73
#